data_AF-A0A072NXU7-F1
#
_entry.id   AF-A0A072NXU7-F1
#
_cell.length_a   1.000
_cell.length_b   1.000
_cell.length_c   1.000
_cell.angle_alpha   90.00
_cell.angle_beta   90.00
_cell.angle_gamma   90.00
#
_symmetry.space_group_name_H-M   'P 1'
#
loop_
_entity.id
_entity.type
_entity.pdbx_description
1 polymer ?
#
loop_
_entity_poly.entity_id
_entity_poly.type
_entity_poly.pdbx_seq_one_letter_code
_entity_poly.pdbx_strand_id
1 'polypeptide(L)'
;MEAVAQLLSGPLLPNVDDLSDDPNATAAFHLLRRAVDAFFAHFCAVLPIVHVPTWDILSTSTALIAAMACIGSIFVDSSDAWENSLLLSEICSYVIVWQGESDAASYQDASYLSACCLHQIYSLGSGKRSLYQSADRKRGLLIGSLRGIGLLRSRLCIENDEPDQHHIEEARAEGLQARWLRWRDVQQGRRLAWASFEYDCSLCTLTNRRGAVDMSELPTHLPCTDALWQASSAAAWKALFSQSSQTARGPPQASLLRELLSAGTFPWDLPSWSKRLCSQIIGRLLWDIKQMELVWIYDYLGLSSLRAAQKQTSASLLNALSHLARSMTRASTTPELIDNNISRLIYHYSHLYTAGDILDLVIFIVRSSATTSTPNIANRQLPQKNAECHLAKSQLTSKLAYDRCKTRKLVWHAAQIIAVADEYVVSAPCEILRVSMGYLFIMAFARFGTHTQETVDMQEVESVKLDNLRPTPTQQEAMSRWIEHGGSASLASIDNLCSDRCIGALNEQAQALLSKLCNWGLVDKFSKILDAFQSCED
;
A
#
# COMPACT_ATOMS: atom_id res chain seq x y z
N MET A 1 29.02 -11.52 1.36
CA MET A 1 28.14 -11.29 0.18
C MET A 1 28.56 -12.08 -1.05
N GLU A 2 29.85 -12.22 -1.36
CA GLU A 2 30.30 -13.06 -2.49
C GLU A 2 29.84 -14.52 -2.37
N ALA A 3 30.02 -15.16 -1.21
CA ALA A 3 29.50 -16.51 -0.95
C ALA A 3 27.96 -16.61 -1.06
N VAL A 4 27.23 -15.54 -0.74
CA VAL A 4 25.76 -15.48 -0.93
C VAL A 4 25.42 -15.47 -2.42
N ALA A 5 26.14 -14.70 -3.23
CA ALA A 5 25.94 -14.69 -4.68
C ALA A 5 26.27 -16.05 -5.31
N GLN A 6 27.31 -16.74 -4.83
CA GLN A 6 27.64 -18.10 -5.27
C GLN A 6 26.53 -19.10 -4.93
N LEU A 7 26.00 -19.09 -3.71
CA LEU A 7 24.88 -19.96 -3.32
C LEU A 7 23.62 -19.73 -4.18
N LEU A 8 23.33 -18.47 -4.51
CA LEU A 8 22.16 -18.09 -5.29
C LEU A 8 22.34 -18.24 -6.82
N SER A 9 23.54 -18.64 -7.28
CA SER A 9 23.82 -18.82 -8.70
C SER A 9 23.20 -20.09 -9.30
N GLY A 10 22.86 -21.07 -8.46
CA GLY A 10 22.10 -22.25 -8.86
C GLY A 10 20.59 -22.01 -8.86
N PRO A 11 19.78 -22.90 -9.46
CA PRO A 11 18.32 -22.80 -9.42
C PRO A 11 17.72 -23.09 -8.02
N LEU A 12 18.39 -23.93 -7.22
CA LEU A 12 18.04 -24.30 -5.85
C LEU A 12 19.26 -24.16 -4.93
N LEU A 13 19.03 -23.99 -3.63
CA LEU A 13 20.11 -24.00 -2.65
C LEU A 13 20.62 -25.43 -2.40
N PRO A 14 21.93 -25.61 -2.15
CA PRO A 14 22.48 -26.89 -1.72
C PRO A 14 22.04 -27.22 -0.28
N ASN A 15 22.14 -28.49 0.11
CA ASN A 15 21.92 -28.90 1.49
C ASN A 15 23.03 -28.32 2.38
N VAL A 16 22.69 -27.89 3.59
CA VAL A 16 23.65 -27.35 4.57
C VAL A 16 24.73 -28.36 4.91
N ASP A 17 24.40 -29.64 4.97
CA ASP A 17 25.38 -30.70 5.27
C ASP A 17 26.48 -30.78 4.20
N ASP A 18 26.15 -30.49 2.94
CA ASP A 18 27.08 -30.46 1.81
C ASP A 18 28.00 -29.22 1.84
N LEU A 19 27.68 -28.21 2.66
CA LEU A 19 28.46 -26.97 2.81
C LEU A 19 29.42 -27.00 4.01
N SER A 20 29.42 -28.08 4.79
CA SER A 20 30.13 -28.17 6.07
C SER A 20 31.65 -27.95 5.96
N ASP A 21 32.24 -28.26 4.81
CA ASP A 21 33.67 -28.04 4.53
C ASP A 21 34.01 -26.59 4.12
N ASP A 22 33.01 -25.76 3.81
CA ASP A 22 33.16 -24.34 3.47
C ASP A 22 32.49 -23.43 4.53
N PRO A 23 33.25 -22.86 5.47
CA PRO A 23 32.70 -22.02 6.52
C PRO A 23 32.04 -20.73 5.98
N ASN A 24 32.51 -20.22 4.83
CA ASN A 24 31.94 -19.02 4.21
C ASN A 24 30.59 -19.33 3.56
N ALA A 25 30.47 -20.47 2.88
CA ALA A 25 29.20 -20.91 2.31
C ALA A 25 28.17 -21.23 3.41
N THR A 26 28.60 -21.91 4.48
CA THR A 26 27.74 -22.17 5.65
C THR A 26 27.24 -20.86 6.28
N ALA A 27 28.12 -19.89 6.50
CA ALA A 27 27.72 -18.57 7.02
C ALA A 27 26.76 -17.82 6.08
N ALA A 28 26.98 -17.91 4.76
CA ALA A 28 26.09 -17.31 3.76
C ALA A 28 24.70 -17.95 3.75
N PHE A 29 24.61 -19.27 3.90
CA PHE A 29 23.33 -19.97 4.04
C PHE A 29 22.58 -19.52 5.29
N HIS A 30 23.26 -19.42 6.44
CA HIS A 30 22.64 -18.95 7.67
C HIS A 30 22.16 -17.49 7.59
N LEU A 31 22.91 -16.62 6.90
CA LEU A 31 22.48 -15.25 6.62
C LEU A 31 21.19 -15.21 5.79
N LEU A 32 21.13 -16.00 4.71
CA LEU A 32 19.92 -16.11 3.88
C LEU A 32 18.74 -16.62 4.69
N ARG A 33 18.95 -17.70 5.47
CA ARG A 33 17.90 -18.28 6.30
C ARG A 33 17.36 -17.29 7.35
N ARG A 34 18.25 -16.61 8.07
CA ARG A 34 17.87 -15.57 9.05
C ARG A 34 17.05 -14.46 8.40
N ALA A 35 17.45 -14.01 7.21
CA ALA A 35 16.70 -13.00 6.48
C ALA A 35 15.32 -13.54 6.03
N VAL A 36 15.23 -14.74 5.48
CA VAL A 36 13.96 -15.36 5.09
C VAL A 36 13.02 -15.58 6.28
N ASP A 37 13.54 -16.00 7.44
CA ASP A 37 12.77 -16.14 8.66
C ASP A 37 12.18 -14.78 9.10
N ALA A 38 12.97 -13.70 9.00
CA ALA A 38 12.51 -12.34 9.26
C ALA A 38 11.43 -11.88 8.24
N PHE A 39 11.53 -12.28 6.97
CA PHE A 39 10.47 -12.05 5.99
C PHE A 39 9.16 -12.71 6.41
N PHE A 40 9.18 -13.98 6.85
CA PHE A 40 7.98 -14.67 7.30
C PHE A 40 7.38 -14.01 8.55
N ALA A 41 8.22 -13.62 9.50
CA ALA A 41 7.79 -12.99 10.74
C ALA A 41 7.16 -11.60 10.54
N HIS A 42 7.69 -10.80 9.61
CA HIS A 42 7.36 -9.37 9.55
C HIS A 42 6.65 -8.92 8.27
N PHE A 43 6.77 -9.65 7.15
CA PHE A 43 6.26 -9.19 5.85
C PHE A 43 5.32 -10.18 5.16
N CYS A 44 5.40 -11.49 5.42
CA CYS A 44 4.54 -12.48 4.75
C CYS A 44 3.05 -12.20 4.96
N ALA A 45 2.63 -11.69 6.12
CA ALA A 45 1.25 -11.30 6.37
C ALA A 45 0.82 -10.02 5.62
N VAL A 46 1.76 -9.14 5.25
CA VAL A 46 1.49 -7.92 4.47
C VAL A 46 1.12 -8.27 3.02
N LEU A 47 1.76 -9.30 2.48
CA LEU A 47 1.57 -9.80 1.12
C LEU A 47 1.56 -11.34 1.10
N PRO A 48 0.42 -11.98 1.40
CA PRO A 48 0.34 -13.42 1.67
C PRO A 48 0.29 -14.25 0.38
N ILE A 49 1.37 -14.23 -0.40
CA ILE A 49 1.53 -14.97 -1.68
C ILE A 49 2.23 -16.32 -1.52
N VAL A 50 2.89 -16.56 -0.38
CA VAL A 50 3.58 -17.83 -0.09
C VAL A 50 2.69 -18.69 0.81
N HIS A 51 2.53 -19.96 0.44
CA HIS A 51 1.82 -20.95 1.25
C HIS A 51 2.77 -21.54 2.29
N VAL A 52 2.84 -20.92 3.47
CA VAL A 52 3.75 -21.29 4.56
C VAL A 52 3.73 -22.80 4.88
N PRO A 53 2.56 -23.49 4.96
CA PRO A 53 2.54 -24.90 5.35
C PRO A 53 3.22 -25.86 4.37
N THR A 54 3.43 -25.46 3.12
CA THR A 54 4.14 -26.28 2.12
C THR A 54 5.45 -25.63 1.67
N TRP A 55 5.89 -24.58 2.34
CA TRP A 55 7.11 -23.90 1.98
C TRP A 55 8.32 -24.65 2.54
N ASP A 56 9.35 -24.80 1.71
CA ASP A 56 10.64 -25.32 2.10
C ASP A 56 11.75 -24.53 1.39
N ILE A 57 12.81 -24.22 2.13
CA ILE A 57 13.91 -23.40 1.62
C ILE A 57 14.71 -24.13 0.53
N LEU A 58 14.85 -25.45 0.63
CA LEU A 58 15.67 -26.24 -0.29
C LEU A 58 14.93 -26.52 -1.60
N SER A 59 13.60 -26.62 -1.55
CA SER A 59 12.76 -26.82 -2.74
C SER A 59 12.32 -25.52 -3.44
N THR A 60 12.71 -24.35 -2.94
CA THR A 60 12.30 -23.05 -3.49
C THR A 60 13.35 -22.48 -4.42
N SER A 61 12.92 -21.85 -5.53
CA SER A 61 13.84 -21.15 -6.44
C SER A 61 14.68 -20.11 -5.70
N THR A 62 15.98 -20.08 -5.99
CA THR A 62 16.91 -19.09 -5.45
C THR A 62 16.49 -17.65 -5.76
N ALA A 63 15.74 -17.38 -6.84
CA ALA A 63 15.20 -16.05 -7.11
C ALA A 63 14.20 -15.63 -6.04
N LEU A 64 13.28 -16.52 -5.65
CA LEU A 64 12.29 -16.25 -4.61
C LEU A 64 12.96 -16.12 -3.24
N ILE A 65 13.94 -16.98 -2.93
CA ILE A 65 14.75 -16.87 -1.70
C ILE A 65 15.48 -15.53 -1.65
N ALA A 66 16.11 -15.10 -2.75
CA ALA A 66 16.81 -13.82 -2.81
C ALA A 66 15.86 -12.63 -2.60
N ALA A 67 14.66 -12.68 -3.19
CA ALA A 67 13.66 -11.63 -3.03
C ALA A 67 13.10 -11.57 -1.59
N MET A 68 12.84 -12.73 -0.99
CA MET A 68 12.42 -12.85 0.42
C MET A 68 13.52 -12.38 1.36
N ALA A 69 14.78 -12.79 1.15
CA ALA A 69 15.92 -12.36 1.96
C ALA A 69 16.16 -10.85 1.84
N CYS A 70 15.98 -10.27 0.66
CA CYS A 70 16.08 -8.83 0.44
C CYS A 70 15.10 -8.04 1.32
N ILE A 71 13.82 -8.43 1.33
CA ILE A 71 12.82 -7.80 2.22
C ILE A 71 13.04 -8.19 3.68
N GLY A 72 13.41 -9.43 3.97
CA GLY A 72 13.58 -9.89 5.35
C GLY A 72 14.76 -9.23 6.06
N SER A 73 15.83 -8.95 5.33
CA SER A 73 17.04 -8.32 5.87
C SER A 73 16.81 -6.94 6.47
N ILE A 74 15.81 -6.17 6.01
CA ILE A 74 15.46 -4.88 6.63
C ILE A 74 14.81 -5.02 8.02
N PHE A 75 14.34 -6.21 8.38
CA PHE A 75 13.76 -6.52 9.69
C PHE A 75 14.75 -7.24 10.63
N VAL A 76 15.97 -7.50 10.15
CA VAL A 76 17.00 -8.16 10.95
C VAL A 76 17.61 -7.14 11.90
N ASP A 77 17.59 -7.43 13.20
CA ASP A 77 18.23 -6.59 14.22
C ASP A 77 19.77 -6.59 14.05
N SER A 78 20.27 -5.62 13.29
CA SER A 78 21.69 -5.39 12.99
C SER A 78 21.89 -3.97 12.46
N SER A 79 23.04 -3.35 12.77
CA SER A 79 23.40 -2.02 12.25
C SER A 79 23.43 -1.97 10.73
N ASP A 80 23.81 -3.10 10.10
CA ASP A 80 24.07 -3.19 8.67
C ASP A 80 22.85 -3.74 7.90
N ALA A 81 21.69 -3.88 8.56
CA ALA A 81 20.46 -4.46 7.99
C ALA A 81 20.10 -3.84 6.63
N TRP A 82 20.12 -2.51 6.58
CA TRP A 82 19.81 -1.73 5.39
C TRP A 82 20.86 -1.87 4.28
N GLU A 83 22.15 -1.88 4.62
CA GLU A 83 23.21 -2.08 3.63
C GLU A 83 23.16 -3.50 3.05
N ASN A 84 22.96 -4.49 3.91
CA ASN A 84 22.77 -5.88 3.53
C ASN A 84 21.56 -6.06 2.62
N SER A 85 20.43 -5.38 2.89
CA SER A 85 19.25 -5.44 2.02
C SER A 85 19.53 -4.88 0.63
N LEU A 86 20.32 -3.81 0.55
CA LEU A 86 20.73 -3.22 -0.73
C LEU A 86 21.64 -4.16 -1.54
N LEU A 87 22.62 -4.79 -0.89
CA LEU A 87 23.50 -5.77 -1.53
C LEU A 87 22.72 -7.02 -1.97
N LEU A 88 21.82 -7.53 -1.13
CA LEU A 88 20.92 -8.63 -1.48
C LEU A 88 19.99 -8.26 -2.65
N SER A 89 19.52 -7.02 -2.73
CA SER A 89 18.73 -6.54 -3.88
C SER A 89 19.51 -6.52 -5.18
N GLU A 90 20.80 -6.19 -5.13
CA GLU A 90 21.68 -6.23 -6.30
C GLU A 90 21.85 -7.68 -6.77
N ILE A 91 22.18 -8.60 -5.86
CA ILE A 91 22.26 -10.04 -6.16
C ILE A 91 20.93 -10.56 -6.70
N CYS A 92 19.81 -10.28 -6.03
CA CYS A 92 18.47 -10.69 -6.44
C CYS A 92 18.12 -10.19 -7.85
N SER A 93 18.52 -8.96 -8.20
CA SER A 93 18.29 -8.41 -9.54
C SER A 93 19.02 -9.22 -10.61
N TYR A 94 20.27 -9.63 -10.34
CA TYR A 94 21.03 -10.49 -11.24
C TYR A 94 20.43 -11.88 -11.35
N VAL A 95 20.05 -12.49 -10.22
CA VAL A 95 19.44 -13.84 -10.19
C VAL A 95 18.14 -13.87 -10.98
N ILE A 96 17.26 -12.88 -10.79
CA ILE A 96 16.00 -12.79 -11.56
C ILE A 96 16.29 -12.70 -13.06
N VAL A 97 17.18 -11.80 -13.49
CA VAL A 97 17.50 -11.64 -14.92
C VAL A 97 18.11 -12.92 -15.49
N TRP A 98 19.10 -13.48 -14.79
CA TRP A 98 19.77 -14.70 -15.22
C TRP A 98 18.81 -15.88 -15.36
N GLN A 99 17.93 -16.12 -14.37
CA GLN A 99 16.95 -17.21 -14.46
C GLN A 99 15.96 -16.99 -15.60
N GLY A 100 15.43 -15.77 -15.74
CA GLY A 100 14.47 -15.44 -16.80
C GLY A 100 15.08 -15.54 -18.21
N GLU A 101 16.35 -15.20 -18.39
CA GLU A 101 17.05 -15.32 -19.67
C GLU A 101 17.51 -16.75 -19.96
N SER A 102 17.85 -17.52 -18.93
CA SER A 102 18.30 -18.91 -19.08
C SER A 102 17.16 -19.87 -19.45
N ASP A 103 15.96 -19.62 -18.93
CA ASP A 103 14.78 -20.42 -19.24
C ASP A 103 13.52 -19.54 -19.34
N ALA A 104 12.99 -19.43 -20.57
CA ALA A 104 11.76 -18.69 -20.83
C ALA A 104 10.53 -19.27 -20.10
N ALA A 105 10.55 -20.56 -19.71
CA ALA A 105 9.51 -21.15 -18.89
C ALA A 105 9.44 -20.55 -17.47
N SER A 106 10.51 -19.89 -16.99
CA SER A 106 10.50 -19.14 -15.73
C SER A 106 9.41 -18.07 -15.71
N TYR A 107 9.16 -17.40 -16.85
CA TYR A 107 8.08 -16.41 -16.96
C TYR A 107 6.67 -17.04 -16.90
N GLN A 108 6.58 -18.37 -16.90
CA GLN A 108 5.36 -19.12 -16.69
C GLN A 108 5.23 -19.69 -15.28
N ASP A 109 6.28 -19.61 -14.46
CA ASP A 109 6.30 -20.12 -13.09
C ASP A 109 5.82 -19.06 -12.07
N ALA A 110 4.82 -19.42 -11.28
CA ALA A 110 4.26 -18.53 -10.27
C ALA A 110 5.27 -18.20 -9.15
N SER A 111 6.20 -19.10 -8.84
CA SER A 111 7.23 -18.85 -7.83
C SER A 111 8.24 -17.80 -8.31
N TYR A 112 8.74 -17.93 -9.54
CA TYR A 112 9.58 -16.92 -10.19
C TYR A 112 8.88 -15.55 -10.31
N LEU A 113 7.61 -15.53 -10.71
CA LEU A 113 6.84 -14.28 -10.77
C LEU A 113 6.56 -13.67 -9.38
N SER A 114 6.45 -14.51 -8.34
CA SER A 114 6.41 -14.05 -6.95
C SER A 114 7.72 -13.37 -6.54
N ALA A 115 8.87 -13.91 -6.97
CA ALA A 115 10.17 -13.27 -6.76
C ALA A 115 10.25 -11.89 -7.43
N CYS A 116 9.79 -11.80 -8.69
CA CYS A 116 9.69 -10.54 -9.41
C CYS A 116 8.82 -9.51 -8.68
N CYS A 117 7.66 -9.93 -8.19
CA CYS A 117 6.72 -9.06 -7.45
C CYS A 117 7.33 -8.54 -6.14
N LEU A 118 7.88 -9.44 -5.31
CA LEU A 118 8.52 -9.08 -4.05
C LEU A 118 9.71 -8.14 -4.25
N HIS A 119 10.60 -8.44 -5.19
CA HIS A 119 11.76 -7.58 -5.48
C HIS A 119 11.36 -6.18 -5.94
N GLN A 120 10.28 -6.08 -6.71
CA GLN A 120 9.74 -4.79 -7.16
C GLN A 120 9.13 -3.98 -6.01
N ILE A 121 8.43 -4.63 -5.08
CA ILE A 121 7.92 -3.99 -3.86
C ILE A 121 9.09 -3.47 -3.01
N TYR A 122 10.12 -4.30 -2.82
CA TYR A 122 11.34 -3.86 -2.15
C TYR A 122 11.94 -2.62 -2.83
N SER A 123 12.07 -2.68 -4.15
CA SER A 123 12.65 -1.61 -4.96
C SER A 123 11.91 -0.27 -4.80
N LEU A 124 10.58 -0.30 -4.64
CA LEU A 124 9.77 0.89 -4.33
C LEU A 124 10.09 1.49 -2.94
N GLY A 125 10.26 0.65 -1.93
CA GLY A 125 10.58 1.07 -0.56
C GLY A 125 12.06 1.37 -0.31
N SER A 126 12.93 1.01 -1.24
CA SER A 126 14.39 1.03 -1.08
C SER A 126 15.00 2.43 -0.90
N GLY A 127 14.26 3.52 -1.09
CA GLY A 127 14.82 4.89 -1.06
C GLY A 127 15.86 5.21 -2.14
N LYS A 128 16.30 4.24 -2.95
CA LYS A 128 17.25 4.41 -4.06
C LYS A 128 16.50 4.74 -5.35
N ARG A 129 16.86 5.87 -5.97
CA ARG A 129 16.25 6.33 -7.23
C ARG A 129 16.42 5.33 -8.37
N SER A 130 17.57 4.65 -8.46
CA SER A 130 17.84 3.64 -9.48
C SER A 130 16.91 2.42 -9.37
N LEU A 131 16.70 1.92 -8.14
CA LEU A 131 15.80 0.80 -7.87
C LEU A 131 14.33 1.19 -8.13
N TYR A 132 13.93 2.40 -7.73
CA TYR A 132 12.59 2.92 -8.05
C TYR A 132 12.32 2.98 -9.56
N GLN A 133 13.29 3.47 -10.36
CA GLN A 133 13.19 3.47 -11.82
C GLN A 133 13.21 2.04 -12.38
N SER A 134 13.96 1.14 -11.77
CA SER A 134 13.97 -0.27 -12.15
C SER A 134 12.62 -0.94 -11.90
N ALA A 135 11.95 -0.64 -10.79
CA ALA A 135 10.61 -1.18 -10.48
C ALA A 135 9.61 -0.81 -11.59
N ASP A 136 9.62 0.44 -12.04
CA ASP A 136 8.77 0.90 -13.13
C ASP A 136 9.06 0.22 -14.47
N ARG A 137 10.33 0.03 -14.82
CA ARG A 137 10.71 -0.68 -16.06
C ARG A 137 10.30 -2.16 -16.01
N LYS A 138 10.55 -2.83 -14.89
CA LYS A 138 10.28 -4.27 -14.70
C LYS A 138 8.80 -4.58 -14.45
N ARG A 139 8.00 -3.57 -14.10
CA ARG A 139 6.55 -3.69 -13.95
C ARG A 139 5.88 -4.26 -15.20
N GLY A 140 6.23 -3.75 -16.38
CA GLY A 140 5.65 -4.23 -17.64
C GLY A 140 5.91 -5.71 -17.90
N LEU A 141 7.11 -6.20 -17.54
CA LEU A 141 7.48 -7.60 -17.65
C LEU A 141 6.63 -8.48 -16.73
N LEU A 142 6.53 -8.13 -15.44
CA LEU A 142 5.70 -8.88 -14.48
C LEU A 142 4.24 -8.96 -14.93
N ILE A 143 3.63 -7.82 -15.25
CA ILE A 143 2.21 -7.79 -15.67
C ILE A 143 2.02 -8.53 -17.00
N GLY A 144 2.95 -8.38 -17.95
CA GLY A 144 2.93 -9.12 -19.22
C GLY A 144 3.00 -10.63 -19.03
N SER A 145 3.89 -11.11 -18.15
CA SER A 145 4.02 -12.54 -17.83
C SER A 145 2.77 -13.09 -17.15
N LEU A 146 2.18 -12.35 -16.19
CA LEU A 146 0.92 -12.76 -15.53
C LEU A 146 -0.24 -12.88 -16.52
N ARG A 147 -0.30 -12.01 -17.54
CA ARG A 147 -1.26 -12.16 -18.66
C ARG A 147 -0.93 -13.39 -19.50
N GLY A 148 0.35 -13.62 -19.79
CA GLY A 148 0.82 -14.75 -20.59
C GLY A 148 0.44 -16.11 -20.02
N ILE A 149 0.34 -16.24 -18.70
CA ILE A 149 -0.14 -17.46 -18.02
C ILE A 149 -1.61 -17.43 -17.59
N GLY A 150 -2.36 -16.41 -17.98
CA GLY A 150 -3.80 -16.32 -17.70
C GLY A 150 -4.16 -15.99 -16.24
N LEU A 151 -3.19 -15.62 -15.39
CA LEU A 151 -3.49 -15.13 -14.04
C LEU A 151 -4.10 -13.73 -14.05
N LEU A 152 -3.73 -12.91 -15.04
CA LEU A 152 -4.47 -11.73 -15.48
C LEU A 152 -5.18 -12.06 -16.78
N ARG A 153 -6.50 -11.91 -16.78
CA ARG A 153 -7.37 -12.37 -17.86
C ARG A 153 -7.33 -11.45 -19.08
N SER A 154 -7.61 -12.02 -20.24
CA SER A 154 -7.96 -11.21 -21.41
C SER A 154 -9.33 -10.56 -21.21
N ARG A 155 -9.51 -9.35 -21.76
CA ARG A 155 -10.78 -8.61 -21.71
C ARG A 155 -11.97 -9.39 -22.31
N LEU A 156 -11.69 -10.40 -23.12
CA LEU A 156 -12.66 -11.30 -23.75
C LEU A 156 -12.37 -12.74 -23.30
N CYS A 157 -12.67 -13.08 -22.05
CA CYS A 157 -12.74 -14.47 -21.60
C CYS A 157 -14.20 -14.93 -21.67
N ILE A 158 -14.47 -15.91 -22.53
CA ILE A 158 -15.78 -16.58 -22.67
C ILE A 158 -15.87 -17.80 -21.74
N GLU A 159 -14.75 -18.20 -21.12
CA GLU A 159 -14.71 -19.32 -20.18
C GLU A 159 -15.50 -18.97 -18.92
N ASN A 160 -16.50 -19.81 -18.61
CA ASN A 160 -17.17 -19.80 -17.32
C ASN A 160 -16.14 -20.15 -16.25
N ASP A 161 -16.04 -19.34 -15.20
CA ASP A 161 -15.36 -19.77 -13.99
C ASP A 161 -16.14 -20.89 -13.34
N GLU A 162 -15.66 -22.10 -13.58
CA GLU A 162 -16.03 -23.23 -12.75
C GLU A 162 -15.54 -22.90 -11.32
N PRO A 163 -16.43 -22.89 -10.31
CA PRO A 163 -16.02 -22.64 -8.93
C PRO A 163 -14.97 -23.68 -8.52
N ASP A 164 -14.08 -23.35 -7.56
CA ASP A 164 -13.07 -24.27 -7.01
C ASP A 164 -13.65 -25.67 -6.70
N GLN A 165 -14.95 -25.74 -6.38
CA GLN A 165 -15.75 -26.96 -6.19
C GLN A 165 -15.72 -27.91 -7.40
N HIS A 166 -15.85 -27.42 -8.63
CA HIS A 166 -15.89 -28.25 -9.85
C HIS A 166 -14.52 -28.89 -10.12
N HIS A 167 -13.44 -28.12 -9.97
CA HIS A 167 -12.07 -28.65 -10.07
C HIS A 167 -11.76 -29.71 -9.00
N ILE A 168 -12.33 -29.57 -7.79
CA ILE A 168 -12.21 -30.57 -6.71
C ILE A 168 -13.04 -31.84 -7.00
N GLU A 169 -14.16 -31.70 -7.71
CA GLU A 169 -15.06 -32.79 -8.08
C GLU A 169 -14.57 -33.58 -9.30
N GLU A 170 -14.01 -32.91 -10.31
CA GLU A 170 -13.34 -33.51 -11.46
C GLU A 170 -12.13 -34.35 -11.03
N ALA A 171 -11.40 -33.89 -10.01
CA ALA A 171 -10.24 -34.58 -9.46
C ALA A 171 -10.59 -35.70 -8.46
N ARG A 172 -11.85 -36.18 -8.38
CA ARG A 172 -12.24 -37.27 -7.45
C ARG A 172 -11.44 -38.57 -7.64
N ALA A 173 -10.84 -38.78 -8.82
CA ALA A 173 -9.94 -39.90 -9.10
C ALA A 173 -8.54 -39.74 -8.48
N GLU A 174 -8.15 -38.54 -8.06
CA GLU A 174 -6.84 -38.21 -7.49
C GLU A 174 -6.86 -38.30 -5.95
N GLY A 175 -5.71 -38.66 -5.35
CA GLY A 175 -5.53 -38.71 -3.90
C GLY A 175 -5.76 -37.34 -3.23
N LEU A 176 -6.15 -37.34 -1.95
CA LEU A 176 -6.46 -36.11 -1.21
C LEU A 176 -5.28 -35.10 -1.20
N GLN A 177 -4.05 -35.60 -1.10
CA GLN A 177 -2.84 -34.77 -1.14
C GLN A 177 -2.69 -34.03 -2.47
N ALA A 178 -2.88 -34.72 -3.60
CA ALA A 178 -2.76 -34.12 -4.93
C ALA A 178 -3.80 -33.02 -5.15
N ARG A 179 -5.05 -33.26 -4.71
CA ARG A 179 -6.12 -32.25 -4.76
C ARG A 179 -5.82 -31.00 -3.95
N TRP A 180 -5.29 -31.16 -2.74
CA TRP A 180 -4.92 -30.02 -1.90
C TRP A 180 -3.78 -29.20 -2.53
N LEU A 181 -2.75 -29.85 -3.06
CA LEU A 181 -1.64 -29.17 -3.74
C LEU A 181 -2.11 -28.44 -5.01
N ARG A 182 -2.98 -29.06 -5.82
CA ARG A 182 -3.58 -28.40 -6.98
C ARG A 182 -4.43 -27.18 -6.59
N TRP A 183 -5.27 -27.31 -5.57
CA TRP A 183 -6.05 -26.20 -5.04
C TRP A 183 -5.14 -25.08 -4.53
N ARG A 184 -4.08 -25.42 -3.80
CA ARG A 184 -3.06 -24.48 -3.32
C ARG A 184 -2.43 -23.73 -4.49
N ASP A 185 -2.06 -24.39 -5.57
CA ASP A 185 -1.40 -23.76 -6.71
C ASP A 185 -2.31 -22.75 -7.42
N VAL A 186 -3.59 -23.09 -7.59
CA VAL A 186 -4.62 -22.17 -8.12
C VAL A 186 -4.78 -20.96 -7.20
N GLN A 187 -4.85 -21.19 -5.89
CA GLN A 187 -4.93 -20.10 -4.91
C GLN A 187 -3.66 -19.25 -4.90
N GLN A 188 -2.47 -19.85 -5.01
CA GLN A 188 -1.20 -19.13 -5.09
C GLN A 188 -1.17 -18.20 -6.31
N GLY A 189 -1.58 -18.69 -7.49
CA GLY A 189 -1.70 -17.87 -8.69
C GLY A 189 -2.69 -16.71 -8.51
N ARG A 190 -3.87 -16.98 -7.93
CA ARG A 190 -4.86 -15.94 -7.61
C ARG A 190 -4.30 -14.87 -6.67
N ARG A 191 -3.63 -15.29 -5.60
CA ARG A 191 -3.00 -14.41 -4.61
C ARG A 191 -1.87 -13.57 -5.23
N LEU A 192 -1.07 -14.16 -6.12
CA LEU A 192 -0.02 -13.46 -6.87
C LEU A 192 -0.58 -12.38 -7.80
N ALA A 193 -1.68 -12.66 -8.52
CA ALA A 193 -2.34 -11.68 -9.38
C ALA A 193 -2.84 -10.47 -8.57
N TRP A 194 -3.50 -10.73 -7.44
CA TRP A 194 -3.97 -9.68 -6.51
C TRP A 194 -2.83 -8.89 -5.88
N ALA A 195 -1.78 -9.56 -5.43
CA ALA A 195 -0.57 -8.91 -4.92
C ALA A 195 0.09 -8.00 -5.95
N SER A 196 0.16 -8.46 -7.21
CA SER A 196 0.72 -7.67 -8.32
C SER A 196 -0.15 -6.46 -8.66
N PHE A 197 -1.47 -6.57 -8.49
CA PHE A 197 -2.38 -5.43 -8.59
C PHE A 197 -2.19 -4.42 -7.44
N GLU A 198 -2.01 -4.86 -6.19
CA GLU A 198 -1.68 -3.96 -5.07
C GLU A 198 -0.34 -3.24 -5.28
N TYR A 199 0.66 -3.97 -5.81
CA TYR A 199 1.92 -3.38 -6.24
C TYR A 199 1.72 -2.32 -7.32
N ASP A 200 0.95 -2.62 -8.37
CA ASP A 200 0.61 -1.68 -9.44
C ASP A 200 -0.05 -0.41 -8.87
N CYS A 201 -0.99 -0.56 -7.91
CA CYS A 201 -1.64 0.55 -7.21
C CYS A 201 -0.66 1.40 -6.41
N SER A 202 0.25 0.75 -5.68
CA SER A 202 1.29 1.41 -4.90
C SER A 202 2.24 2.20 -5.78
N LEU A 203 2.68 1.61 -6.89
CA LEU A 203 3.56 2.28 -7.85
C LEU A 203 2.88 3.51 -8.45
N CYS A 204 1.62 3.42 -8.88
CA CYS A 204 0.88 4.56 -9.40
C CYS A 204 0.70 5.68 -8.37
N THR A 205 0.44 5.32 -7.12
CA THR A 205 0.31 6.28 -6.03
C THR A 205 1.63 7.02 -5.77
N LEU A 206 2.75 6.29 -5.80
CA LEU A 206 4.10 6.85 -5.57
C LEU A 206 4.65 7.64 -6.77
N THR A 207 4.29 7.26 -8.01
CA THR A 207 4.88 7.80 -9.26
C THR A 207 3.96 8.77 -10.00
N ASN A 208 2.68 8.81 -9.65
CA ASN A 208 1.62 9.45 -10.44
C ASN A 208 1.50 8.91 -11.88
N ARG A 209 2.02 7.72 -12.17
CA ARG A 209 1.83 7.04 -13.46
C ARG A 209 0.51 6.29 -13.51
N ARG A 210 -0.05 6.09 -14.71
CA ARG A 210 -1.26 5.28 -14.96
C ARG A 210 -1.05 3.83 -14.54
N GLY A 211 -2.14 3.16 -14.14
CA GLY A 211 -2.19 1.71 -13.87
C GLY A 211 -1.82 0.89 -15.10
N ALA A 212 -1.22 -0.28 -14.88
CA ALA A 212 -0.80 -1.20 -15.94
C ALA A 212 -1.68 -2.45 -15.95
N VAL A 213 -2.32 -2.76 -14.83
CA VAL A 213 -3.36 -3.78 -14.73
C VAL A 213 -4.71 -3.11 -14.99
N ASP A 214 -5.48 -3.66 -15.93
CA ASP A 214 -6.87 -3.24 -16.13
C ASP A 214 -7.79 -4.04 -15.19
N MET A 215 -8.81 -3.38 -14.63
CA MET A 215 -9.74 -4.01 -13.69
C MET A 215 -10.46 -5.23 -14.25
N SER A 216 -10.71 -5.25 -15.56
CA SER A 216 -11.35 -6.37 -16.25
C SER A 216 -10.45 -7.61 -16.35
N GLU A 217 -9.15 -7.45 -16.12
CA GLU A 217 -8.17 -8.55 -16.16
C GLU A 217 -8.03 -9.24 -14.79
N LEU A 218 -8.57 -8.67 -13.72
CA LEU A 218 -8.42 -9.22 -12.37
C LEU A 218 -9.13 -10.58 -12.23
N PRO A 219 -8.60 -11.49 -11.39
CA PRO A 219 -9.26 -12.76 -11.10
C PRO A 219 -10.69 -12.55 -10.64
N THR A 220 -11.65 -13.26 -11.22
CA THR A 220 -13.09 -13.11 -10.92
C THR A 220 -13.47 -13.42 -9.48
N HIS A 221 -12.66 -14.23 -8.79
CA HIS A 221 -12.81 -14.56 -7.39
C HIS A 221 -11.73 -13.88 -6.55
N LEU A 222 -12.14 -13.41 -5.37
CA LEU A 222 -11.20 -12.96 -4.34
C LEU A 222 -10.52 -14.18 -3.68
N PRO A 223 -9.37 -13.97 -3.00
CA PRO A 223 -8.69 -15.04 -2.26
C PRO A 223 -9.54 -15.63 -1.13
N CYS A 224 -9.32 -16.92 -0.84
CA CYS A 224 -9.93 -17.59 0.32
C CYS A 224 -9.45 -17.02 1.66
N THR A 225 -10.15 -17.37 2.75
CA THR A 225 -9.75 -17.05 4.13
C THR A 225 -8.35 -17.57 4.46
N ASP A 226 -7.68 -16.89 5.40
CA ASP A 226 -6.37 -17.31 5.89
C ASP A 226 -6.43 -18.68 6.60
N ALA A 227 -7.54 -19.04 7.24
CA ALA A 227 -7.70 -20.37 7.82
C ALA A 227 -7.59 -21.48 6.76
N LEU A 228 -8.21 -21.31 5.59
CA LEU A 228 -8.09 -22.26 4.48
C LEU A 228 -6.69 -22.23 3.86
N TRP A 229 -6.13 -21.03 3.67
CA TRP A 229 -4.80 -20.86 3.10
C TRP A 229 -3.68 -21.36 4.01
N GLN A 230 -3.87 -21.39 5.33
CA GLN A 230 -2.86 -21.84 6.29
C GLN A 230 -3.12 -23.25 6.80
N ALA A 231 -4.00 -24.02 6.14
CA ALA A 231 -4.25 -25.40 6.50
C ALA A 231 -2.94 -26.20 6.48
N SER A 232 -2.61 -26.92 7.57
CA SER A 232 -1.30 -27.57 7.73
C SER A 232 -1.17 -28.90 6.98
N SER A 233 -2.26 -29.43 6.45
CA SER A 233 -2.30 -30.72 5.75
C SER A 233 -3.53 -30.82 4.86
N ALA A 234 -3.53 -31.76 3.91
CA ALA A 234 -4.68 -32.01 3.06
C ALA A 234 -5.93 -32.45 3.84
N ALA A 235 -5.76 -33.12 4.98
CA ALA A 235 -6.85 -33.50 5.87
C ALA A 235 -7.47 -32.29 6.58
N ALA A 236 -6.63 -31.40 7.13
CA ALA A 236 -7.07 -30.15 7.74
C ALA A 236 -7.77 -29.25 6.71
N TRP A 237 -7.18 -29.12 5.52
CA TRP A 237 -7.78 -28.37 4.41
C TRP A 237 -9.17 -28.91 4.06
N LYS A 238 -9.32 -30.22 3.88
CA LYS A 238 -10.63 -30.83 3.55
C LYS A 238 -11.67 -30.54 4.62
N ALA A 239 -11.30 -30.70 5.90
CA ALA A 239 -12.20 -30.48 7.03
C ALA A 239 -12.65 -29.01 7.14
N LEU A 240 -11.74 -28.06 6.95
CA LEU A 240 -12.04 -26.63 6.92
C LEU A 240 -12.87 -26.27 5.69
N PHE A 241 -12.48 -26.77 4.52
CA PHE A 241 -13.14 -26.50 3.25
C PHE A 241 -14.60 -26.95 3.28
N SER A 242 -14.89 -28.17 3.77
CA SER A 242 -16.27 -28.68 3.84
C SER A 242 -17.18 -27.88 4.77
N GLN A 243 -16.62 -27.21 5.78
CA GLN A 243 -17.36 -26.37 6.72
C GLN A 243 -17.42 -24.90 6.30
N SER A 244 -16.59 -24.49 5.34
CA SER A 244 -16.50 -23.12 4.88
C SER A 244 -17.67 -22.75 3.97
N SER A 245 -18.20 -21.54 4.13
CA SER A 245 -19.17 -20.96 3.21
C SER A 245 -18.54 -20.66 1.84
N GLN A 246 -19.38 -20.33 0.84
CA GLN A 246 -18.89 -19.85 -0.45
C GLN A 246 -18.09 -18.55 -0.32
N THR A 247 -18.47 -17.67 0.60
CA THR A 247 -17.72 -16.44 0.89
C THR A 247 -16.34 -16.75 1.45
N ALA A 248 -16.24 -17.68 2.42
CA ALA A 248 -14.95 -18.00 3.04
C ALA A 248 -13.96 -18.67 2.05
N ARG A 249 -14.48 -19.31 0.99
CA ARG A 249 -13.68 -19.94 -0.08
C ARG A 249 -13.20 -18.95 -1.15
N GLY A 250 -13.70 -17.71 -1.14
CA GLY A 250 -13.37 -16.68 -2.13
C GLY A 250 -14.61 -16.28 -2.95
N PRO A 251 -15.30 -15.17 -2.59
CA PRO A 251 -16.51 -14.77 -3.27
C PRO A 251 -16.21 -14.16 -4.66
N PRO A 252 -17.18 -14.18 -5.59
CA PRO A 252 -17.06 -13.45 -6.85
C PRO A 252 -16.92 -11.93 -6.59
N GLN A 253 -15.85 -11.34 -7.11
CA GLN A 253 -15.50 -9.93 -6.87
C GLN A 253 -16.58 -8.96 -7.36
N ALA A 254 -17.15 -9.22 -8.55
CA ALA A 254 -18.08 -8.30 -9.19
C ALA A 254 -19.42 -8.24 -8.45
N SER A 255 -19.92 -9.38 -7.97
CA SER A 255 -21.13 -9.45 -7.15
C SER A 255 -20.95 -8.70 -5.84
N LEU A 256 -19.81 -8.90 -5.17
CA LEU A 256 -19.50 -8.24 -3.91
C LEU A 256 -19.37 -6.72 -4.07
N LEU A 257 -18.65 -6.25 -5.11
CA LEU A 257 -18.53 -4.81 -5.38
C LEU A 257 -19.88 -4.17 -5.71
N ARG A 258 -20.75 -4.87 -6.44
CA ARG A 258 -22.10 -4.39 -6.76
C ARG A 258 -22.95 -4.24 -5.49
N GLU A 259 -22.92 -5.24 -4.61
CA GLU A 259 -23.65 -5.20 -3.33
C GLU A 259 -23.13 -4.09 -2.41
N LEU A 260 -21.81 -3.93 -2.34
CA LEU A 260 -21.19 -2.86 -1.57
C LEU A 260 -21.60 -1.47 -2.08
N LEU A 261 -21.65 -1.28 -3.40
CA LEU A 261 -22.03 0.00 -4.00
C LEU A 261 -23.53 0.29 -3.91
N SER A 262 -24.39 -0.74 -3.84
CA SER A 262 -25.85 -0.57 -3.80
C SER A 262 -26.41 -0.49 -2.37
N ALA A 263 -25.96 -1.38 -1.49
CA ALA A 263 -26.54 -1.57 -0.16
C ALA A 263 -25.57 -1.20 0.98
N GLY A 264 -24.27 -1.06 0.71
CA GLY A 264 -23.27 -0.82 1.75
C GLY A 264 -23.12 -1.99 2.74
N THR A 265 -23.59 -3.19 2.36
CA THR A 265 -23.54 -4.43 3.14
C THR A 265 -22.46 -5.36 2.61
N PHE A 266 -22.00 -6.27 3.46
CA PHE A 266 -21.07 -7.33 3.11
C PHE A 266 -21.41 -8.58 3.93
N PRO A 267 -21.09 -9.79 3.44
CA PRO A 267 -21.23 -11.01 4.23
C PRO A 267 -20.33 -10.96 5.47
N TRP A 268 -20.84 -11.42 6.62
CA TRP A 268 -20.13 -11.34 7.91
C TRP A 268 -18.81 -12.13 7.94
N ASP A 269 -18.69 -13.16 7.11
CA ASP A 269 -17.55 -14.07 6.98
C ASP A 269 -16.60 -13.73 5.83
N LEU A 270 -16.72 -12.51 5.26
CA LEU A 270 -15.84 -12.01 4.21
C LEU A 270 -14.39 -11.88 4.72
N PRO A 271 -13.39 -12.50 4.07
CA PRO A 271 -11.98 -12.42 4.48
C PRO A 271 -11.49 -10.97 4.61
N SER A 272 -10.63 -10.68 5.59
CA SER A 272 -10.05 -9.34 5.80
C SER A 272 -9.30 -8.85 4.55
N TRP A 273 -8.47 -9.70 3.95
CA TRP A 273 -7.74 -9.34 2.75
C TRP A 273 -8.68 -9.10 1.56
N SER A 274 -9.80 -9.84 1.46
CA SER A 274 -10.83 -9.56 0.45
C SER A 274 -11.41 -8.15 0.60
N LYS A 275 -11.70 -7.69 1.83
CA LYS A 275 -12.15 -6.32 2.09
C LYS A 275 -11.09 -5.28 1.74
N ARG A 276 -9.81 -5.58 2.01
CA ARG A 276 -8.67 -4.75 1.59
C ARG A 276 -8.55 -4.65 0.07
N LEU A 277 -8.69 -5.75 -0.64
CA LEU A 277 -8.67 -5.77 -2.10
C LEU A 277 -9.84 -4.99 -2.70
N CYS A 278 -11.05 -5.08 -2.12
CA CYS A 278 -12.15 -4.19 -2.50
C CYS A 278 -11.79 -2.71 -2.29
N SER A 279 -11.14 -2.38 -1.17
CA SER A 279 -10.67 -1.01 -0.91
C SER A 279 -9.65 -0.56 -1.97
N GLN A 280 -8.72 -1.43 -2.38
CA GLN A 280 -7.74 -1.15 -3.43
C GLN A 280 -8.42 -0.94 -4.80
N ILE A 281 -9.41 -1.76 -5.16
CA ILE A 281 -10.17 -1.59 -6.41
C ILE A 281 -10.85 -0.22 -6.43
N ILE A 282 -11.58 0.13 -5.36
CA ILE A 282 -12.29 1.40 -5.28
C ILE A 282 -11.31 2.58 -5.26
N GLY A 283 -10.23 2.48 -4.49
CA GLY A 283 -9.17 3.50 -4.45
C GLY A 283 -8.55 3.71 -5.83
N ARG A 284 -8.26 2.64 -6.57
CA ARG A 284 -7.76 2.72 -7.94
C ARG A 284 -8.77 3.36 -8.90
N LEU A 285 -10.05 3.02 -8.81
CA LEU A 285 -11.10 3.67 -9.62
C LEU A 285 -11.18 5.18 -9.35
N LEU A 286 -11.14 5.57 -8.08
CA LEU A 286 -11.09 6.99 -7.67
C LEU A 286 -9.85 7.70 -8.23
N TRP A 287 -8.70 7.03 -8.21
CA TRP A 287 -7.46 7.56 -8.77
C TRP A 287 -7.60 7.73 -10.29
N ASP A 288 -8.18 6.76 -11.00
CA ASP A 288 -8.36 6.83 -12.46
C ASP A 288 -9.31 7.97 -12.86
N ILE A 289 -10.40 8.14 -12.10
CA ILE A 289 -11.32 9.29 -12.26
C ILE A 289 -10.56 10.61 -12.05
N LYS A 290 -9.81 10.75 -10.94
CA LYS A 290 -9.00 11.96 -10.69
C LYS A 290 -8.10 12.27 -11.88
N GLN A 291 -7.38 11.29 -12.38
CA GLN A 291 -6.47 11.54 -13.49
C GLN A 291 -7.18 11.85 -14.81
N MET A 292 -8.41 11.36 -15.00
CA MET A 292 -9.22 11.80 -16.14
C MET A 292 -9.61 13.28 -15.96
N GLU A 293 -10.01 13.70 -14.76
CA GLU A 293 -10.35 15.11 -14.48
C GLU A 293 -9.18 16.08 -14.71
N LEU A 294 -7.93 15.63 -14.45
CA LEU A 294 -6.72 16.41 -14.71
C LEU A 294 -6.43 16.61 -16.22
N VAL A 295 -7.09 15.87 -17.11
CA VAL A 295 -6.93 16.07 -18.55
C VAL A 295 -7.68 17.32 -18.98
N TRP A 296 -6.96 18.34 -19.44
CA TRP A 296 -7.45 19.64 -19.94
C TRP A 296 -8.58 19.56 -20.99
N ILE A 297 -8.79 18.37 -21.57
CA ILE A 297 -9.78 18.11 -22.60
C ILE A 297 -11.22 18.36 -22.15
N TYR A 298 -11.53 18.24 -20.86
CA TYR A 298 -12.89 18.50 -20.35
C TYR A 298 -13.32 19.95 -20.53
N ASP A 299 -12.42 20.89 -20.24
CA ASP A 299 -12.70 22.32 -20.39
C ASP A 299 -12.64 22.73 -21.86
N TYR A 300 -11.72 22.15 -22.64
CA TYR A 300 -11.61 22.42 -24.07
C TYR A 300 -12.80 21.89 -24.89
N LEU A 301 -13.30 20.69 -24.57
CA LEU A 301 -14.45 20.08 -25.25
C LEU A 301 -15.81 20.40 -24.60
N GLY A 302 -15.84 21.16 -23.50
CA GLY A 302 -17.08 21.54 -22.83
C GLY A 302 -17.87 20.38 -22.23
N LEU A 303 -17.21 19.30 -21.78
CA LEU A 303 -17.83 18.06 -21.29
C LEU A 303 -18.30 18.15 -19.82
N SER A 304 -19.09 19.17 -19.50
CA SER A 304 -19.55 19.48 -18.14
C SER A 304 -20.44 18.39 -17.53
N SER A 305 -21.26 17.71 -18.34
CA SER A 305 -22.12 16.59 -17.91
C SER A 305 -21.29 15.38 -17.47
N LEU A 306 -20.21 15.06 -18.18
CA LEU A 306 -19.31 13.97 -17.82
C LEU A 306 -18.57 14.27 -16.51
N ARG A 307 -18.11 15.52 -16.33
CA ARG A 307 -17.50 15.98 -15.06
C ARG A 307 -18.49 15.85 -13.89
N ALA A 308 -19.75 16.22 -14.07
CA ALA A 308 -20.77 16.06 -13.03
C ALA A 308 -21.02 14.59 -12.68
N ALA A 309 -21.11 13.72 -13.68
CA ALA A 309 -21.27 12.27 -13.48
C ALA A 309 -20.07 11.65 -12.74
N GLN A 310 -18.84 12.07 -13.06
CA GLN A 310 -17.63 11.62 -12.38
C GLN A 310 -17.57 12.05 -10.91
N LYS A 311 -17.99 13.28 -10.60
CA LYS A 311 -18.11 13.74 -9.20
C LYS A 311 -19.11 12.90 -8.42
N GLN A 312 -20.28 12.63 -9.00
CA GLN A 312 -21.29 11.76 -8.36
C GLN A 312 -20.77 10.33 -8.15
N THR A 313 -20.07 9.79 -9.16
CA THR A 313 -19.45 8.47 -9.07
C THR A 313 -18.41 8.43 -7.96
N SER A 314 -17.54 9.45 -7.88
CA SER A 314 -16.53 9.55 -6.82
C SER A 314 -17.14 9.61 -5.42
N ALA A 315 -18.24 10.34 -5.25
CA ALA A 315 -18.97 10.38 -3.98
C ALA A 315 -19.53 9.01 -3.58
N SER A 316 -20.09 8.26 -4.53
CA SER A 316 -20.59 6.89 -4.30
C SER A 316 -19.45 5.93 -3.90
N LEU A 317 -18.32 6.00 -4.61
CA LEU A 317 -17.13 5.20 -4.32
C LEU A 317 -16.53 5.52 -2.94
N LEU A 318 -16.43 6.80 -2.57
CA LEU A 318 -15.99 7.21 -1.23
C LEU A 318 -16.97 6.72 -0.13
N ASN A 319 -18.27 6.73 -0.41
CA ASN A 319 -19.25 6.17 0.51
C ASN A 319 -19.07 4.66 0.70
N ALA A 320 -18.85 3.91 -0.38
CA ALA A 320 -18.55 2.48 -0.31
C ALA A 320 -17.26 2.18 0.51
N LEU A 321 -16.20 2.96 0.33
CA LEU A 321 -15.01 2.86 1.19
C LEU A 321 -15.33 3.13 2.66
N SER A 322 -16.24 4.06 2.95
CA SER A 322 -16.66 4.33 4.33
C SER A 322 -17.40 3.14 4.96
N HIS A 323 -18.21 2.42 4.18
CA HIS A 323 -18.86 1.18 4.65
C HIS A 323 -17.81 0.09 4.93
N LEU A 324 -16.81 -0.08 4.06
CA LEU A 324 -15.71 -1.01 4.30
C LEU A 324 -14.91 -0.63 5.55
N ALA A 325 -14.52 0.64 5.70
CA ALA A 325 -13.76 1.09 6.87
C ALA A 325 -14.52 0.86 8.19
N ARG A 326 -15.83 1.12 8.23
CA ARG A 326 -16.68 0.87 9.41
C ARG A 326 -16.88 -0.61 9.72
N SER A 327 -16.74 -1.48 8.73
CA SER A 327 -16.79 -2.94 8.94
C SER A 327 -15.57 -3.51 9.66
N MET A 328 -14.46 -2.77 9.67
CA MET A 328 -13.14 -3.21 10.11
C MET A 328 -12.82 -2.71 11.51
N THR A 329 -13.75 -2.90 12.45
CA THR A 329 -13.65 -2.32 13.81
C THR A 329 -13.06 -3.27 14.84
N ARG A 330 -13.03 -4.58 14.57
CA ARG A 330 -12.50 -5.60 15.47
C ARG A 330 -11.60 -6.54 14.68
N ALA A 331 -10.30 -6.50 14.97
CA ALA A 331 -9.35 -7.50 14.52
C ALA A 331 -9.09 -8.49 15.66
N SER A 332 -9.01 -9.76 15.33
CA SER A 332 -8.71 -10.87 16.22
C SER A 332 -7.32 -11.47 15.99
N THR A 333 -6.73 -11.19 14.82
CA THR A 333 -5.40 -11.68 14.43
C THR A 333 -4.54 -10.54 13.87
N THR A 334 -3.21 -10.75 13.84
CA THR A 334 -2.26 -9.78 13.28
C THR A 334 -2.47 -9.52 11.77
N PRO A 335 -2.74 -10.53 10.91
CA PRO A 335 -3.11 -10.29 9.52
C PRO A 335 -4.36 -9.41 9.37
N GLU A 336 -5.40 -9.62 10.19
CA GLU A 336 -6.59 -8.76 10.19
C GLU A 336 -6.27 -7.32 10.58
N LEU A 337 -5.35 -7.10 11.54
CA LEU A 337 -4.88 -5.74 11.88
C LEU A 337 -4.20 -5.07 10.68
N ILE A 338 -3.34 -5.79 9.96
CA ILE A 338 -2.66 -5.28 8.76
C ILE A 338 -3.67 -4.90 7.68
N ASP A 339 -4.62 -5.78 7.38
CA ASP A 339 -5.62 -5.54 6.33
C ASP A 339 -6.54 -4.38 6.68
N ASN A 340 -6.99 -4.30 7.93
CA ASN A 340 -7.84 -3.22 8.42
C ASN A 340 -7.11 -1.88 8.37
N ASN A 341 -5.83 -1.86 8.78
CA ASN A 341 -4.98 -0.68 8.73
C ASN A 341 -4.86 -0.14 7.30
N ILE A 342 -4.39 -0.98 6.36
CA ILE A 342 -4.18 -0.58 4.96
C ILE A 342 -5.49 -0.12 4.32
N SER A 343 -6.60 -0.81 4.56
CA SER A 343 -7.91 -0.43 4.03
C SER A 343 -8.38 0.93 4.52
N ARG A 344 -8.19 1.23 5.81
CA ARG A 344 -8.53 2.54 6.40
C ARG A 344 -7.60 3.63 5.87
N LEU A 345 -6.30 3.35 5.71
CA LEU A 345 -5.37 4.28 5.08
C LEU A 345 -5.77 4.60 3.63
N ILE A 346 -6.18 3.59 2.84
CA ILE A 346 -6.74 3.81 1.50
C ILE A 346 -7.97 4.72 1.59
N TYR A 347 -8.93 4.43 2.48
CA TYR A 347 -10.13 5.25 2.64
C TYR A 347 -9.84 6.72 2.92
N HIS A 348 -9.03 7.02 3.96
CA HIS A 348 -8.74 8.41 4.32
C HIS A 348 -7.87 9.10 3.27
N TYR A 349 -6.89 8.41 2.70
CA TYR A 349 -6.04 8.96 1.64
C TYR A 349 -6.85 9.25 0.35
N SER A 350 -7.84 8.42 0.02
CA SER A 350 -8.78 8.65 -1.08
C SER A 350 -9.52 9.96 -0.97
N HIS A 351 -9.93 10.37 0.23
CA HIS A 351 -10.51 11.69 0.42
C HIS A 351 -9.52 12.83 0.15
N LEU A 352 -8.24 12.67 0.51
CA LEU A 352 -7.24 13.70 0.28
C LEU A 352 -6.92 13.88 -1.21
N TYR A 353 -6.62 12.80 -1.94
CA TYR A 353 -6.20 12.96 -3.34
C TYR A 353 -7.36 13.28 -4.28
N THR A 354 -8.61 12.90 -3.96
CA THR A 354 -9.79 13.22 -4.80
C THR A 354 -10.34 14.64 -4.54
N ALA A 355 -9.78 15.38 -3.58
CA ALA A 355 -10.21 16.73 -3.24
C ALA A 355 -9.68 17.80 -4.22
N GLY A 356 -9.85 17.57 -5.52
CA GLY A 356 -9.28 18.43 -6.57
C GLY A 356 -7.75 18.41 -6.54
N ASP A 357 -7.15 19.59 -6.63
CA ASP A 357 -5.71 19.84 -6.73
C ASP A 357 -5.07 20.27 -5.39
N ILE A 358 -5.81 20.27 -4.27
CA ILE A 358 -5.30 20.75 -2.97
C ILE A 358 -4.05 19.98 -2.54
N LEU A 359 -4.12 18.64 -2.53
CA LEU A 359 -2.96 17.81 -2.16
C LEU A 359 -1.82 17.96 -3.18
N ASP A 360 -2.13 18.14 -4.46
CA ASP A 360 -1.12 18.34 -5.51
C ASP A 360 -0.36 19.66 -5.32
N LEU A 361 -1.06 20.73 -4.91
CA LEU A 361 -0.45 22.01 -4.52
C LEU A 361 0.44 21.86 -3.28
N VAL A 362 -0.01 21.14 -2.25
CA VAL A 362 0.81 20.84 -1.06
C VAL A 362 2.11 20.14 -1.47
N ILE A 363 2.01 19.09 -2.28
CA ILE A 363 3.16 18.33 -2.78
C ILE A 363 4.09 19.22 -3.61
N PHE A 364 3.54 20.10 -4.46
CA PHE A 364 4.32 21.03 -5.28
C PHE A 364 5.11 22.03 -4.43
N ILE A 365 4.47 22.65 -3.44
CA ILE A 365 5.11 23.60 -2.50
C ILE A 365 6.23 22.91 -1.75
N VAL A 366 5.95 21.75 -1.15
CA VAL A 366 6.91 20.97 -0.37
C VAL A 366 8.13 20.57 -1.20
N ARG A 367 7.92 20.08 -2.44
CA ARG A 367 9.01 19.75 -3.36
C ARG A 367 9.85 20.97 -3.74
N SER A 368 9.21 22.13 -3.88
CA SER A 368 9.89 23.39 -4.20
C SER A 368 10.79 23.81 -3.05
N SER A 369 10.28 23.79 -1.81
CA SER A 369 11.04 24.08 -0.58
C SER A 369 12.25 23.14 -0.38
N ALA A 370 12.06 21.84 -0.63
CA ALA A 370 13.14 20.87 -0.55
C ALA A 370 14.25 21.11 -1.59
N THR A 371 13.91 21.62 -2.78
CA THR A 371 14.92 21.92 -3.82
C THR A 371 15.71 23.19 -3.55
N THR A 372 15.14 24.17 -2.85
CA THR A 372 15.83 25.41 -2.46
C THR A 372 16.84 25.17 -1.34
N SER A 373 16.63 24.12 -0.53
CA SER A 373 17.50 23.76 0.59
C SER A 373 18.83 23.08 0.17
N THR A 374 18.97 22.68 -1.10
CA THR A 374 20.22 22.09 -1.63
C THR A 374 21.19 23.18 -2.14
N PRO A 375 22.39 23.36 -1.56
CA PRO A 375 23.25 24.53 -1.82
C PRO A 375 23.94 24.58 -3.19
N ASN A 376 23.82 23.55 -4.03
CA ASN A 376 24.61 23.42 -5.25
C ASN A 376 23.73 23.32 -6.47
N ILE A 377 23.44 24.47 -7.09
CA ILE A 377 23.42 24.77 -8.53
C ILE A 377 22.76 26.15 -8.68
N ALA A 378 23.52 27.13 -9.17
CA ALA A 378 23.02 28.44 -9.60
C ALA A 378 22.10 28.24 -10.82
N ASN A 379 20.85 27.89 -10.56
CA ASN A 379 19.89 27.57 -11.60
C ASN A 379 19.32 28.88 -12.15
N ARG A 380 19.58 29.20 -13.43
CA ARG A 380 19.02 30.41 -14.09
C ARG A 380 17.48 30.51 -14.00
N GLN A 381 16.82 29.39 -13.68
CA GLN A 381 15.37 29.26 -13.50
C GLN A 381 14.87 29.57 -12.08
N LEU A 382 15.75 29.86 -11.10
CA LEU A 382 15.37 30.12 -9.70
C LEU A 382 14.28 31.20 -9.54
N PRO A 383 14.35 32.37 -10.22
CA PRO A 383 13.35 33.42 -10.07
C PRO A 383 11.96 32.97 -10.53
N GLN A 384 11.89 32.24 -11.64
CA GLN A 384 10.65 31.70 -12.19
C GLN A 384 10.06 30.63 -11.26
N LYS A 385 10.91 29.73 -10.75
CA LYS A 385 10.51 28.66 -9.83
C LYS A 385 9.98 29.22 -8.50
N ASN A 386 10.59 30.30 -7.99
CA ASN A 386 10.12 30.99 -6.79
C ASN A 386 8.75 31.65 -7.04
N ALA A 387 8.57 32.30 -8.19
CA ALA A 387 7.28 32.90 -8.57
C ALA A 387 6.17 31.84 -8.68
N GLU A 388 6.46 30.68 -9.30
CA GLU A 388 5.52 29.54 -9.36
C GLU A 388 5.18 29.02 -7.95
N CYS A 389 6.17 28.94 -7.06
CA CYS A 389 5.94 28.53 -5.67
C CYS A 389 5.06 29.52 -4.90
N HIS A 390 5.30 30.83 -5.04
CA HIS A 390 4.44 31.86 -4.43
C HIS A 390 3.01 31.80 -4.98
N LEU A 391 2.84 31.59 -6.28
CA LEU A 391 1.51 31.40 -6.88
C LEU A 391 0.81 30.16 -6.31
N ALA A 392 1.52 29.03 -6.18
CA ALA A 392 0.99 27.82 -5.60
C ALA A 392 0.57 28.01 -4.13
N LYS A 393 1.39 28.70 -3.32
CA LYS A 393 1.05 29.08 -1.94
C LYS A 393 -0.24 29.90 -1.89
N SER A 394 -0.35 30.95 -2.71
CA SER A 394 -1.54 31.81 -2.80
C SER A 394 -2.81 31.05 -3.24
N GLN A 395 -2.67 30.17 -4.24
CA GLN A 395 -3.77 29.31 -4.69
C GLN A 395 -4.22 28.34 -3.59
N LEU A 396 -3.28 27.74 -2.87
CA LEU A 396 -3.59 26.85 -1.75
C LEU A 396 -4.35 27.60 -0.65
N THR A 397 -3.85 28.75 -0.20
CA THR A 397 -4.54 29.60 0.80
C THR A 397 -5.96 29.95 0.36
N SER A 398 -6.14 30.39 -0.88
CA SER A 398 -7.46 30.71 -1.44
C SER A 398 -8.40 29.50 -1.44
N LYS A 399 -7.93 28.33 -1.87
CA LYS A 399 -8.74 27.10 -1.90
C LYS A 399 -9.11 26.61 -0.49
N LEU A 400 -8.18 26.68 0.46
CA LEU A 400 -8.44 26.31 1.85
C LEU A 400 -9.50 27.22 2.49
N ALA A 401 -9.49 28.51 2.15
CA ALA A 401 -10.45 29.50 2.65
C ALA A 401 -11.82 29.44 1.95
N TYR A 402 -11.87 29.05 0.67
CA TYR A 402 -13.09 29.03 -0.14
C TYR A 402 -14.17 28.10 0.42
N ASP A 403 -13.79 26.86 0.79
CA ASP A 403 -14.70 25.88 1.40
C ASP A 403 -14.10 25.37 2.72
N ARG A 404 -14.29 26.17 3.78
CA ARG A 404 -13.74 25.88 5.12
C ARG A 404 -14.24 24.55 5.69
N CYS A 405 -15.48 24.16 5.38
CA CYS A 405 -16.07 22.90 5.84
C CYS A 405 -15.37 21.70 5.20
N LYS A 406 -15.22 21.73 3.87
CA LYS A 406 -14.45 20.71 3.14
C LYS A 406 -13.00 20.66 3.62
N THR A 407 -12.36 21.81 3.82
CA THR A 407 -10.99 21.88 4.35
C THR A 407 -10.87 21.17 5.70
N ARG A 408 -11.72 21.49 6.68
CA ARG A 408 -11.69 20.83 7.99
C ARG A 408 -11.98 19.33 7.90
N LYS A 409 -12.87 18.90 7.01
CA LYS A 409 -13.09 17.48 6.74
C LYS A 409 -11.83 16.79 6.22
N LEU A 410 -11.06 17.43 5.33
CA LEU A 410 -9.79 16.88 4.84
C LEU A 410 -8.72 16.83 5.95
N VAL A 411 -8.66 17.85 6.81
CA VAL A 411 -7.79 17.83 8.00
C VAL A 411 -8.15 16.66 8.91
N TRP A 412 -9.44 16.40 9.14
CA TRP A 412 -9.89 15.21 9.88
C TRP A 412 -9.44 13.91 9.20
N HIS A 413 -9.59 13.76 7.87
CA HIS A 413 -9.08 12.56 7.17
C HIS A 413 -7.56 12.42 7.30
N ALA A 414 -6.80 13.52 7.20
CA ALA A 414 -5.35 13.50 7.39
C ALA A 414 -4.95 13.12 8.83
N ALA A 415 -5.69 13.59 9.84
CA ALA A 415 -5.50 13.20 11.24
C ALA A 415 -5.78 11.70 11.46
N GLN A 416 -6.82 11.18 10.81
CA GLN A 416 -7.16 9.76 10.88
C GLN A 416 -6.10 8.87 10.21
N ILE A 417 -5.43 9.32 9.15
CA ILE A 417 -4.28 8.61 8.57
C ILE A 417 -3.19 8.41 9.64
N ILE A 418 -2.85 9.47 10.36
CA ILE A 418 -1.82 9.44 11.42
C ILE A 418 -2.26 8.50 12.55
N ALA A 419 -3.51 8.63 13.00
CA ALA A 419 -4.06 7.82 14.07
C ALA A 419 -4.09 6.32 13.71
N VAL A 420 -4.52 5.97 12.49
CA VAL A 420 -4.52 4.58 11.99
C VAL A 420 -3.11 4.01 12.00
N ALA A 421 -2.13 4.76 11.50
CA ALA A 421 -0.74 4.32 11.47
C ALA A 421 -0.10 4.17 12.85
N ASP A 422 -0.54 4.96 13.84
CA ASP A 422 -0.06 4.84 15.23
C ASP A 422 -0.75 3.70 16.01
N GLU A 423 -2.02 3.35 15.69
CA GLU A 423 -2.72 2.20 16.30
C GLU A 423 -1.99 0.88 16.01
N TYR A 424 -1.52 0.69 14.77
CA TYR A 424 -0.74 -0.47 14.39
C TYR A 424 0.20 -0.14 13.22
N VAL A 425 1.50 -0.28 13.42
CA VAL A 425 2.50 0.08 12.43
C VAL A 425 2.63 -1.03 11.38
N VAL A 426 2.18 -0.74 10.16
CA VAL A 426 2.37 -1.62 9.00
C VAL A 426 3.56 -1.13 8.18
N SER A 427 4.64 -1.92 8.19
CA SER A 427 5.88 -1.58 7.49
C SER A 427 5.79 -1.94 6.00
N ALA A 428 5.18 -1.07 5.21
CA ALA A 428 5.12 -1.20 3.75
C ALA A 428 5.36 0.15 3.03
N PRO A 429 5.96 0.14 1.82
CA PRO A 429 6.38 1.38 1.14
C PRO A 429 5.26 2.39 0.89
N CYS A 430 4.06 1.92 0.51
CA CYS A 430 2.93 2.80 0.21
C CYS A 430 2.35 3.44 1.48
N GLU A 431 2.43 2.77 2.62
CA GLU A 431 1.90 3.29 3.88
C GLU A 431 2.77 4.43 4.41
N ILE A 432 4.10 4.34 4.26
CA ILE A 432 5.04 5.42 4.58
C ILE A 432 4.67 6.70 3.80
N LEU A 433 4.34 6.58 2.52
CA LEU A 433 3.88 7.70 1.71
C LEU A 433 2.58 8.28 2.28
N ARG A 434 1.56 7.45 2.54
CA ARG A 434 0.25 7.93 3.01
C ARG A 434 0.38 8.67 4.34
N VAL A 435 1.14 8.12 5.29
CA VAL A 435 1.43 8.77 6.58
C VAL A 435 2.11 10.11 6.39
N SER A 436 3.15 10.15 5.54
CA SER A 436 3.87 11.39 5.23
C SER A 436 2.96 12.44 4.59
N MET A 437 2.06 12.03 3.69
CA MET A 437 1.08 12.93 3.07
C MET A 437 0.05 13.44 4.08
N GLY A 438 -0.34 12.63 5.07
CA GLY A 438 -1.18 13.05 6.19
C GLY A 438 -0.54 14.19 6.98
N TYR A 439 0.71 14.01 7.43
CA TYR A 439 1.46 15.07 8.13
C TYR A 439 1.65 16.33 7.28
N LEU A 440 2.11 16.18 6.04
CA LEU A 440 2.32 17.33 5.15
C LEU A 440 1.04 18.12 4.91
N PHE A 441 -0.11 17.45 4.79
CA PHE A 441 -1.39 18.11 4.64
C PHE A 441 -1.76 18.92 5.89
N ILE A 442 -1.62 18.35 7.09
CA ILE A 442 -1.92 19.07 8.35
C ILE A 442 -0.95 20.24 8.55
N MET A 443 0.35 20.05 8.30
CA MET A 443 1.34 21.13 8.39
C MET A 443 1.02 22.26 7.38
N ALA A 444 0.61 21.91 6.16
CA ALA A 444 0.21 22.89 5.16
C ALA A 444 -1.08 23.63 5.55
N PHE A 445 -2.04 22.93 6.17
CA PHE A 445 -3.22 23.56 6.74
C PHE A 445 -2.87 24.50 7.90
N ALA A 446 -1.98 24.09 8.80
CA ALA A 446 -1.54 24.92 9.93
C ALA A 446 -0.86 26.22 9.43
N ARG A 447 -0.08 26.14 8.34
CA ARG A 447 0.63 27.29 7.76
C ARG A 447 -0.23 28.19 6.88
N PHE A 448 -1.02 27.61 5.98
CA PHE A 448 -1.71 28.35 4.92
C PHE A 448 -3.23 28.46 5.13
N GLY A 449 -3.78 27.78 6.14
CA GLY A 449 -5.19 27.84 6.50
C GLY A 449 -5.57 29.19 7.13
N THR A 450 -6.81 29.62 6.90
CA THR A 450 -7.35 30.83 7.51
C THR A 450 -7.84 30.55 8.93
N HIS A 451 -7.01 30.86 9.92
CA HIS A 451 -7.38 30.75 11.32
C HIS A 451 -8.29 31.93 11.68
N THR A 452 -9.59 31.66 11.81
CA THR A 452 -10.50 32.67 12.36
C THR A 452 -10.26 32.67 13.87
N GLN A 453 -9.49 33.63 14.38
CA GLN A 453 -9.57 34.00 15.80
C GLN A 453 -10.95 34.62 16.01
N GLU A 454 -12.01 33.82 15.99
CA GLU A 454 -13.28 34.27 16.54
C GLU A 454 -13.04 34.42 18.04
N THR A 455 -12.92 35.68 18.45
CA THR A 455 -13.04 36.17 19.81
C THR A 455 -14.44 35.87 20.33
N VAL A 456 -14.76 34.59 20.50
CA VAL A 456 -15.91 34.17 21.29
C VAL A 456 -15.44 34.17 22.73
N ASP A 457 -16.08 35.01 23.55
CA ASP A 457 -15.92 35.06 24.99
C ASP A 457 -15.78 33.64 25.56
N MET A 458 -14.68 33.41 26.28
CA MET A 458 -14.28 32.12 26.80
C MET A 458 -15.34 31.54 27.75
N GLN A 459 -16.16 30.64 27.22
CA GLN A 459 -16.62 29.48 27.96
C GLN A 459 -15.97 28.26 27.33
N GLU A 460 -15.14 27.58 28.11
CA GLU A 460 -14.57 26.22 27.96
C GLU A 460 -15.17 25.33 26.85
N VAL A 461 -14.95 25.64 25.57
CA VAL A 461 -15.24 24.67 24.50
C VAL A 461 -14.05 23.73 24.42
N GLU A 462 -14.22 22.54 24.98
CA GLU A 462 -13.26 21.45 24.97
C GLU A 462 -12.75 21.19 23.53
N SER A 463 -11.42 21.15 23.35
CA SER A 463 -10.79 20.96 22.04
C SER A 463 -11.18 19.62 21.43
N VAL A 464 -11.62 19.61 20.18
CA VAL A 464 -12.06 18.37 19.51
C VAL A 464 -10.84 17.54 19.10
N LYS A 465 -10.73 16.33 19.63
CA LYS A 465 -9.63 15.41 19.33
C LYS A 465 -9.81 14.71 17.97
N LEU A 466 -8.94 15.01 17.01
CA LEU A 466 -9.06 14.54 15.62
C LEU A 466 -8.55 13.11 15.38
N ASP A 467 -7.68 12.60 16.22
CA ASP A 467 -7.04 11.27 16.14
C ASP A 467 -7.81 10.15 16.84
N ASN A 468 -9.04 10.40 17.29
CA ASN A 468 -9.85 9.33 17.89
C ASN A 468 -10.39 8.39 16.81
N LEU A 469 -9.95 7.12 16.82
CA LEU A 469 -10.37 6.10 15.88
C LEU A 469 -11.71 5.45 16.23
N ARG A 470 -12.13 5.54 17.49
CA ARG A 470 -13.37 4.93 18.01
C ARG A 470 -14.12 5.97 18.84
N PRO A 471 -14.60 7.06 18.21
CA PRO A 471 -15.31 8.11 18.93
C PRO A 471 -16.63 7.60 19.51
N THR A 472 -16.95 8.06 20.71
CA THR A 472 -18.30 7.96 21.27
C THR A 472 -19.28 8.80 20.44
N PRO A 473 -20.61 8.56 20.51
CA PRO A 473 -21.59 9.34 19.76
C PRO A 473 -21.48 10.86 20.02
N THR A 474 -21.22 11.25 21.27
CA THR A 474 -21.02 12.66 21.66
C THR A 474 -19.77 13.26 21.03
N GLN A 475 -18.67 12.51 20.97
CA GLN A 475 -17.43 12.94 20.29
C GLN A 475 -17.62 13.02 18.78
N GLN A 476 -18.43 12.13 18.19
CA GLN A 476 -18.76 12.18 16.77
C GLN A 476 -19.61 13.41 16.43
N GLU A 477 -20.57 13.77 17.28
CA GLU A 477 -21.34 15.02 17.16
C GLU A 477 -20.46 16.26 17.31
N ALA A 478 -19.53 16.26 18.27
CA ALA A 478 -18.55 17.33 18.43
C ALA A 478 -17.65 17.48 17.20
N MET A 479 -17.21 16.36 16.61
CA MET A 479 -16.45 16.33 15.36
C MET A 479 -17.23 16.94 14.19
N SER A 480 -18.49 16.53 14.00
CA SER A 480 -19.34 17.08 12.95
C SER A 480 -19.56 18.59 13.14
N ARG A 481 -19.81 19.03 14.37
CA ARG A 481 -19.94 20.47 14.69
C ARG A 481 -18.67 21.24 14.38
N TRP A 482 -17.50 20.71 14.72
CA TRP A 482 -16.21 21.32 14.39
C TRP A 482 -15.97 21.39 12.87
N ILE A 483 -16.31 20.32 12.12
CA ILE A 483 -16.21 20.34 10.66
C ILE A 483 -17.11 21.44 10.06
N GLU A 484 -18.32 21.64 10.58
CA GLU A 484 -19.26 22.64 10.08
C GLU A 484 -18.91 24.07 10.49
N HIS A 485 -18.56 24.29 11.76
CA HIS A 485 -18.47 25.63 12.35
C HIS A 485 -17.03 26.07 12.64
N GLY A 486 -16.08 25.14 12.77
CA GLY A 486 -14.71 25.43 13.22
C GLY A 486 -14.59 25.39 14.75
N GLY A 487 -13.47 25.89 15.28
CA GLY A 487 -13.11 25.83 16.69
C GLY A 487 -11.76 25.19 16.94
N SER A 488 -11.40 25.02 18.21
CA SER A 488 -10.14 24.37 18.61
C SER A 488 -10.17 22.88 18.31
N ALA A 489 -9.08 22.37 17.73
CA ALA A 489 -8.90 20.96 17.45
C ALA A 489 -7.50 20.52 17.86
N SER A 490 -7.45 19.33 18.47
CA SER A 490 -6.24 18.69 18.97
C SER A 490 -5.88 17.46 18.15
N LEU A 491 -4.58 17.15 18.12
CA LEU A 491 -4.03 15.97 17.48
C LEU A 491 -2.92 15.42 18.37
N ALA A 492 -3.07 14.19 18.86
CA ALA A 492 -2.10 13.55 19.75
C ALA A 492 -1.77 14.44 20.97
N SER A 493 -0.52 14.94 21.06
CA SER A 493 -0.05 15.83 22.14
C SER A 493 -0.17 17.32 21.81
N ILE A 494 -0.75 17.68 20.67
CA ILE A 494 -0.92 19.07 20.22
C ILE A 494 -2.34 19.51 20.59
N ASP A 495 -2.45 20.48 21.50
CA ASP A 495 -3.74 20.97 22.01
C ASP A 495 -4.53 21.79 20.98
N ASN A 496 -3.82 22.51 20.11
CA ASN A 496 -4.42 23.37 19.09
C ASN A 496 -3.59 23.38 17.79
N LEU A 497 -4.18 22.85 16.72
CA LEU A 497 -3.58 22.81 15.38
C LEU A 497 -3.34 24.20 14.76
N CYS A 498 -4.00 25.24 15.26
CA CYS A 498 -3.87 26.62 14.80
C CYS A 498 -2.80 27.43 15.57
N SER A 499 -2.03 26.78 16.46
CA SER A 499 -0.99 27.46 17.25
C SER A 499 0.32 27.65 16.47
N ASP A 500 1.06 28.72 16.74
CA ASP A 500 2.33 29.04 16.07
C ASP A 500 3.41 27.96 16.22
N ARG A 501 3.33 27.15 17.29
CA ARG A 501 4.29 26.05 17.57
C ARG A 501 3.86 24.70 17.00
N CYS A 502 2.68 24.61 16.39
CA CYS A 502 2.08 23.36 15.91
C CYS A 502 2.98 22.63 14.90
N ILE A 503 3.58 23.36 13.96
CA ILE A 503 4.36 22.75 12.87
C ILE A 503 5.62 22.02 13.38
N GLY A 504 6.30 22.58 14.38
CA GLY A 504 7.45 21.93 15.01
C GLY A 504 7.05 20.64 15.73
N ALA A 505 5.99 20.70 16.54
CA ALA A 505 5.46 19.53 17.25
C ALA A 505 4.95 18.44 16.28
N LEU A 506 4.30 18.82 15.18
CA LEU A 506 3.87 17.90 14.12
C LEU A 506 5.06 17.22 13.47
N ASN A 507 6.16 17.95 13.20
CA ASN A 507 7.35 17.35 12.62
C ASN A 507 7.99 16.37 13.62
N GLU A 508 8.19 16.75 14.88
CA GLU A 508 8.73 15.85 15.91
C GLU A 508 7.91 14.55 16.02
N GLN A 509 6.57 14.67 16.02
CA GLN A 509 5.69 13.51 16.02
C GLN A 509 5.82 12.68 14.74
N ALA A 510 5.92 13.33 13.57
CA ALA A 510 6.13 12.66 12.30
C ALA A 510 7.44 11.87 12.30
N GLN A 511 8.54 12.46 12.76
CA GLN A 511 9.84 11.80 12.90
C GLN A 511 9.74 10.59 13.85
N ALA A 512 9.06 10.74 14.98
CA ALA A 512 8.85 9.64 15.92
C ALA A 512 8.06 8.48 15.29
N LEU A 513 6.95 8.76 14.60
CA LEU A 513 6.15 7.72 13.93
C LEU A 513 6.90 7.07 12.76
N LEU A 514 7.57 7.88 11.94
CA LEU A 514 8.39 7.41 10.83
C LEU A 514 9.58 6.57 11.31
N SER A 515 10.16 6.87 12.48
CA SER A 515 11.21 6.04 13.08
C SER A 515 10.71 4.64 13.47
N LYS A 516 9.41 4.46 13.77
CA LYS A 516 8.82 3.12 13.95
C LYS A 516 8.70 2.35 12.63
N LEU A 517 8.73 3.06 11.50
CA LEU A 517 8.69 2.53 10.13
C LEU A 517 10.11 2.41 9.52
N CYS A 518 11.18 2.64 10.30
CA CYS A 518 12.58 2.90 9.88
C CYS A 518 13.24 1.84 8.99
N ASN A 519 12.61 0.68 8.83
CA ASN A 519 13.16 -0.44 8.09
C ASN A 519 13.24 -0.14 6.57
N TRP A 520 12.55 0.90 6.09
CA TRP A 520 12.59 1.32 4.68
C TRP A 520 13.30 2.65 4.52
N GLY A 521 14.32 2.74 3.69
CA GLY A 521 15.02 4.00 3.35
C GLY A 521 14.17 5.02 2.59
N LEU A 522 12.94 4.68 2.21
CA LEU A 522 11.92 5.67 1.85
C LEU A 522 11.58 6.60 3.02
N VAL A 523 11.67 6.12 4.27
CA VAL A 523 11.47 6.90 5.49
C VAL A 523 12.44 8.07 5.54
N ASP A 524 13.73 7.85 5.28
CA ASP A 524 14.74 8.93 5.29
C ASP A 524 14.42 10.03 4.29
N LYS A 525 13.83 9.68 3.14
CA LYS A 525 13.44 10.64 2.11
C LYS A 525 12.30 11.52 2.62
N PHE A 526 11.27 10.93 3.21
CA PHE A 526 10.12 11.69 3.73
C PHE A 526 10.47 12.49 4.98
N SER A 527 11.31 11.96 5.86
CA SER A 527 11.83 12.65 7.04
C SER A 527 12.52 13.95 6.64
N LYS A 528 13.43 13.91 5.65
CA LYS A 528 14.10 15.10 5.10
C LYS A 528 13.14 16.08 4.44
N ILE A 529 12.07 15.58 3.81
CA ILE A 529 11.04 16.43 3.19
C ILE A 529 10.26 17.19 4.26
N LEU A 530 9.90 16.53 5.37
CA LEU A 530 9.20 17.15 6.48
C LEU A 530 10.06 18.22 7.17
N ASP A 531 11.35 17.93 7.41
CA ASP A 531 12.30 18.90 7.98
C ASP A 531 12.47 20.14 7.09
N ALA A 532 12.59 19.94 5.79
CA ALA A 532 12.68 21.03 4.82
C ALA A 532 11.39 21.87 4.78
N PHE A 533 10.23 21.26 4.97
CA PHE A 533 8.96 21.98 5.02
C PHE A 533 8.75 22.72 6.36
N GLN A 534 9.24 22.18 7.49
CA GLN A 534 9.26 22.91 8.75
C GLN A 534 10.12 24.16 8.64
N SER A 535 11.32 24.04 8.07
CA SER A 535 12.33 25.09 7.98
C SER A 535 12.05 26.15 6.91
N CYS A 536 11.02 25.96 6.08
CA CYS A 536 10.65 26.91 5.05
C CYS A 536 10.02 28.16 5.68
N GLU A 537 10.65 29.32 5.48
CA GLU A 537 10.07 30.63 5.81
C GLU A 537 8.90 30.98 4.85
N ASP A 538 8.03 31.90 5.30
CA ASP A 538 6.77 32.27 4.64
C ASP A 538 6.95 32.93 3.26
#